data_AF-A0A916EJD4-F1
#
_entry.id   AF-A0A916EJD4-F1
#
_cell.length_a   1.000
_cell.length_b   1.000
_cell.length_c   1.000
_cell.angle_alpha   90.00
_cell.angle_beta   90.00
_cell.angle_gamma   90.00
#
_symmetry.space_group_name_H-M   'P 1'
#
loop_
_entity.id
_entity.type
_entity.pdbx_description
1 polymer ?
#
loop_
_entity_poly.entity_id
_entity_poly.type
_entity_poly.pdbx_seq_one_letter_code
_entity_poly.pdbx_strand_id
1 'polypeptide(L)'
;MDVVKNVSKLLIKVSIYPTKDECYGAVEGYLILNHASFFSNFTEDDWITYYNENIHKQLTKQVRSIRRTLSLKSMEAIFSIFGSRLPPINTNAGPSEVAKWKRKSEVKDCFEGMFKKMNPKDKNSLIVLASVIDRVL
;
A
#
# COMPACT_ATOMS: atom_id res chain seq x y z
N MET A 1 -0.89 23.16 8.61
CA MET A 1 -1.12 21.81 9.16
C MET A 1 -1.64 20.93 8.05
N ASP A 2 -1.07 19.75 7.81
CA ASP A 2 -1.36 18.96 6.60
C ASP A 2 -2.23 17.75 6.94
N VAL A 3 -3.55 17.99 7.06
CA VAL A 3 -4.58 16.96 7.33
C VAL A 3 -4.46 15.81 6.33
N VAL A 4 -4.28 16.13 5.04
CA VAL A 4 -4.14 15.16 3.95
C VAL A 4 -2.93 14.23 4.19
N LYS A 5 -1.77 14.79 4.54
CA LYS A 5 -0.56 14.00 4.81
C LYS A 5 -0.68 13.11 6.05
N ASN A 6 -1.33 13.58 7.12
CA ASN A 6 -1.48 12.80 8.34
C ASN A 6 -2.52 11.69 8.17
N VAL A 7 -3.70 12.02 7.63
CA VAL A 7 -4.76 11.05 7.39
C VAL A 7 -4.30 9.97 6.39
N SER A 8 -3.62 10.35 5.31
CA SER A 8 -3.14 9.36 4.33
C SER A 8 -2.15 8.34 4.92
N LYS A 9 -1.31 8.74 5.89
CA LYS A 9 -0.41 7.82 6.61
C LYS A 9 -1.14 6.87 7.54
N LEU A 10 -2.22 7.32 8.17
CA LEU A 10 -3.06 6.47 9.01
C LEU A 10 -3.86 5.49 8.16
N LEU A 11 -4.48 6.00 7.09
CA LEU A 11 -5.37 5.26 6.22
C LEU A 11 -4.65 4.10 5.51
N ILE A 12 -3.42 4.31 5.03
CA ILE A 12 -2.68 3.26 4.30
C ILE A 12 -2.30 2.06 5.18
N LYS A 13 -2.26 2.23 6.50
CA LYS A 13 -2.00 1.12 7.45
C LYS A 13 -3.21 0.20 7.60
N VAL A 14 -4.40 0.69 7.27
CA VAL A 14 -5.65 -0.04 7.39
C VAL A 14 -6.13 -0.52 6.02
N SER A 15 -6.09 0.36 5.02
CA SER A 15 -6.53 0.07 3.65
C SER A 15 -5.63 0.73 2.60
N ILE A 16 -5.02 -0.09 1.75
CA ILE A 16 -4.21 0.39 0.61
C ILE A 16 -5.06 0.86 -0.59
N TYR A 17 -6.34 0.52 -0.60
CA TYR A 17 -7.33 0.95 -1.59
C TYR A 17 -8.58 1.47 -0.87
N PRO A 18 -8.46 2.59 -0.15
CA PRO A 18 -9.58 3.06 0.65
C PRO A 18 -10.74 3.53 -0.22
N THR A 19 -11.96 3.23 0.21
CA THR A 19 -13.19 3.76 -0.39
C THR A 19 -13.35 5.25 -0.08
N LYS A 20 -14.30 5.91 -0.74
CA LYS A 20 -14.61 7.32 -0.44
C LYS A 20 -15.08 7.50 1.00
N ASP A 21 -15.88 6.56 1.51
CA ASP A 21 -16.45 6.60 2.86
C ASP A 21 -15.39 6.32 3.92
N GLU A 22 -14.47 5.38 3.67
CA GLU A 22 -13.31 5.17 4.54
C GLU A 22 -12.41 6.42 4.59
N CYS A 23 -12.20 7.09 3.45
CA CYS A 23 -11.49 8.36 3.42
C CYS A 23 -12.22 9.44 4.21
N TYR A 24 -13.54 9.55 4.05
CA TYR A 24 -14.38 10.54 4.72
C TYR A 24 -14.32 10.37 6.24
N GLY A 25 -14.63 9.16 6.73
CA GLY A 25 -14.61 8.84 8.15
C GLY A 25 -13.22 9.00 8.78
N ALA A 26 -12.15 8.67 8.05
CA ALA A 26 -10.79 8.88 8.54
C ALA A 26 -10.42 10.36 8.69
N VAL A 27 -10.87 11.22 7.76
CA VAL A 27 -10.65 12.66 7.88
C VAL A 27 -11.49 13.24 9.01
N GLU A 28 -12.76 12.88 9.06
CA GLU A 28 -13.70 13.32 10.11
C GLU A 28 -13.19 12.95 11.51
N GLY A 29 -12.87 11.67 11.73
CA GLY A 29 -12.31 11.20 13.00
C GLY A 29 -10.99 11.90 13.35
N TYR A 30 -10.12 12.15 12.37
CA TYR A 30 -8.88 12.90 12.61
C TYR A 30 -9.16 14.35 13.03
N LEU A 31 -10.08 15.05 12.36
CA LEU A 31 -10.45 16.43 12.67
C LEU A 31 -11.16 16.54 14.01
N ILE A 32 -12.07 15.63 14.35
CA ILE A 32 -12.71 15.60 15.67
C ILE A 32 -11.67 15.46 16.78
N LEU A 33 -10.68 14.57 16.60
CA LEU A 33 -9.68 14.31 17.63
C LEU A 33 -8.61 15.40 17.76
N ASN A 34 -8.22 16.04 16.64
CA ASN A 34 -7.05 16.95 16.61
C ASN A 34 -7.45 18.41 16.40
N HIS A 35 -8.66 18.67 15.91
CA HIS A 35 -9.15 19.97 15.43
C HIS A 35 -10.64 20.18 15.73
N ALA A 36 -11.09 19.76 16.92
CA ALA A 36 -12.50 19.79 17.30
C ALA A 36 -13.16 21.16 17.11
N SER A 37 -12.48 22.25 17.48
CA SER A 37 -12.99 23.63 17.35
C SER A 37 -13.14 24.10 15.91
N PHE A 38 -12.35 23.55 14.98
CA PHE A 38 -12.52 23.80 13.56
C PHE A 38 -13.72 23.01 13.02
N PHE A 39 -13.79 21.72 13.38
CA PHE A 39 -14.84 20.81 12.92
C PHE A 39 -16.23 21.20 13.45
N SER A 40 -16.33 21.71 14.68
CA SER A 40 -17.60 22.12 15.31
C SER A 40 -18.32 23.27 14.60
N ASN A 41 -17.66 23.96 13.64
CA ASN A 41 -18.28 25.04 12.87
C ASN A 41 -19.08 24.53 11.66
N PHE A 42 -19.04 23.24 11.35
CA PHE A 42 -19.74 22.67 10.21
C PHE A 42 -21.07 22.05 10.66
N THR A 43 -22.12 22.27 9.85
CA THR A 43 -23.24 21.34 9.81
C THR A 43 -22.85 20.08 9.01
N GLU A 44 -23.68 19.04 9.05
CA GLU A 44 -23.42 17.81 8.29
C GLU A 44 -23.31 18.07 6.78
N ASP A 45 -24.26 18.83 6.21
CA ASP A 45 -24.27 19.16 4.78
C ASP A 45 -23.08 20.06 4.38
N ASP A 46 -22.71 21.02 5.24
CA ASP A 46 -21.55 21.88 5.01
C ASP A 46 -20.25 21.07 5.03
N TRP A 47 -20.14 20.11 5.95
CA TRP A 47 -18.98 19.25 6.06
C TRP A 47 -18.82 18.35 4.83
N ILE A 48 -19.91 17.71 4.37
CA ILE A 48 -19.91 16.88 3.16
C ILE A 48 -19.43 17.70 1.96
N THR A 49 -19.96 18.91 1.80
CA THR A 49 -19.57 19.83 0.71
C THR A 49 -18.10 20.20 0.81
N TYR A 50 -17.67 20.66 1.98
CA TYR A 50 -16.29 21.07 2.23
C TYR A 50 -15.29 19.94 1.97
N TYR A 51 -15.56 18.72 2.45
CA TYR A 51 -14.70 17.56 2.23
C TYR A 51 -14.53 17.26 0.74
N ASN A 52 -15.64 17.23 -0.01
CA ASN A 52 -15.63 16.90 -1.43
C ASN A 52 -14.82 17.91 -2.24
N GLU A 53 -14.99 19.20 -1.96
CA GLU A 53 -14.35 20.29 -2.68
C GLU A 53 -12.88 20.47 -2.32
N ASN A 54 -12.54 20.35 -1.03
CA ASN A 54 -11.24 20.79 -0.52
C ASN A 54 -10.27 19.62 -0.24
N ILE A 55 -10.77 18.47 0.21
CA ILE A 55 -9.94 17.40 0.78
C ILE A 55 -9.88 16.17 -0.12
N HIS A 56 -11.03 15.68 -0.60
CA HIS A 56 -11.15 14.35 -1.22
C HIS A 56 -10.15 14.11 -2.36
N LYS A 57 -10.05 15.07 -3.28
CA LYS A 57 -9.15 14.99 -4.45
C LYS A 57 -7.68 14.95 -4.02
N GLN A 58 -7.29 15.76 -3.04
CA GLN A 58 -5.91 15.84 -2.55
C GLN A 58 -5.54 14.57 -1.79
N LEU A 59 -6.43 14.10 -0.92
CA LEU A 59 -6.26 12.86 -0.15
C LEU A 59 -6.11 11.66 -1.08
N THR A 60 -6.97 11.52 -2.07
CA THR A 60 -6.90 10.42 -3.06
C THR A 60 -5.56 10.44 -3.81
N LYS A 61 -5.06 11.63 -4.18
CA LYS A 61 -3.78 11.78 -4.87
C LYS A 61 -2.61 11.39 -3.95
N GLN A 62 -2.67 11.79 -2.68
CA GLN A 62 -1.66 11.47 -1.68
C GLN A 62 -1.62 9.97 -1.37
N VAL A 63 -2.77 9.33 -1.12
CA VAL A 63 -2.89 7.88 -0.90
C VAL A 63 -2.33 7.11 -2.10
N ARG A 64 -2.67 7.52 -3.32
CA ARG A 64 -2.11 6.91 -4.54
C ARG A 64 -0.59 7.02 -4.61
N SER A 65 -0.03 8.16 -4.21
CA SER A 65 1.43 8.36 -4.17
C SER A 65 2.09 7.43 -3.16
N ILE A 66 1.58 7.38 -1.93
CA ILE A 66 2.09 6.49 -0.88
C ILE A 66 2.01 5.03 -1.33
N ARG A 67 0.89 4.61 -1.95
CA ARG A 67 0.74 3.27 -2.51
C ARG A 67 1.78 2.96 -3.59
N ARG A 68 2.10 3.90 -4.48
CA ARG A 68 3.17 3.70 -5.48
C ARG A 68 4.52 3.47 -4.80
N THR A 69 4.85 4.26 -3.78
CA THR A 69 6.07 4.06 -3.00
C THR A 69 6.09 2.71 -2.31
N LEU A 70 4.97 2.30 -1.71
CA LEU A 70 4.82 0.99 -1.08
C LEU A 70 5.06 -0.15 -2.08
N SER A 71 4.42 -0.06 -3.26
CA SER A 71 4.60 -1.03 -4.34
C SER A 71 6.05 -1.15 -4.80
N LEU A 72 6.76 -0.02 -4.94
CA LEU A 72 8.17 -0.01 -5.32
C LEU A 72 9.04 -0.68 -4.26
N LYS A 73 8.88 -0.29 -2.99
CA LYS A 73 9.64 -0.88 -1.87
C LYS A 73 9.37 -2.37 -1.70
N SER A 74 8.12 -2.81 -1.84
CA SER A 74 7.76 -4.23 -1.81
C SER A 74 8.43 -5.00 -2.96
N MET A 75 8.44 -4.42 -4.16
CA MET A 75 9.13 -5.01 -5.31
C MET A 75 10.63 -5.14 -5.04
N GLU A 76 11.29 -4.08 -4.58
CA GLU A 76 12.72 -4.09 -4.24
C GLU A 76 13.05 -5.14 -3.16
N ALA A 77 12.23 -5.24 -2.12
CA ALA A 77 12.41 -6.23 -1.06
C ALA A 77 12.27 -7.68 -1.58
N ILE A 78 11.29 -7.95 -2.45
CA ILE A 78 11.13 -9.26 -3.09
C ILE A 78 12.32 -9.57 -4.00
N PHE A 79 12.77 -8.59 -4.80
CA PHE A 79 13.93 -8.74 -5.67
C PHE A 79 15.24 -8.95 -4.88
N SER A 80 15.39 -8.33 -3.71
CA SER A 80 16.54 -8.59 -2.84
C SER A 80 16.62 -10.05 -2.35
N ILE A 81 15.49 -10.75 -2.27
CA ILE A 81 15.42 -12.14 -1.79
C ILE A 81 15.53 -13.14 -2.93
N PHE A 82 14.83 -12.89 -4.04
CA PHE A 82 14.69 -13.84 -5.14
C PHE A 82 15.35 -13.41 -6.45
N GLY A 83 15.84 -12.18 -6.55
CA GLY A 83 16.27 -11.58 -7.81
C GLY A 83 17.35 -12.37 -8.54
N SER A 84 18.30 -12.98 -7.81
CA SER A 84 19.34 -13.83 -8.41
C SER A 84 18.83 -15.16 -8.95
N ARG A 85 17.63 -15.60 -8.54
CA ARG A 85 16.98 -16.84 -8.96
C ARG A 85 15.97 -16.62 -10.08
N LEU A 86 15.58 -15.36 -10.33
CA LEU A 86 14.64 -15.02 -11.39
C LEU A 86 15.37 -14.99 -12.73
N PRO A 87 14.84 -15.65 -13.78
CA PRO A 87 15.38 -15.52 -15.11
C PRO A 87 15.18 -14.08 -15.62
N PRO A 88 16.09 -13.54 -16.44
CA PRO A 88 15.94 -12.19 -16.98
C PRO A 88 14.68 -12.10 -17.86
N ILE A 89 14.09 -10.90 -17.90
CA ILE A 89 13.00 -10.53 -18.81
C ILE A 89 13.27 -9.14 -19.37
N ASN A 90 12.96 -8.97 -20.66
CA ASN A 90 13.04 -7.67 -21.31
C ASN A 90 11.96 -6.73 -20.76
N THR A 91 12.29 -5.46 -20.47
CA THR A 91 11.31 -4.44 -20.05
C THR A 91 10.28 -4.13 -21.15
N ASN A 92 10.61 -4.41 -22.40
CA ASN A 92 9.73 -4.26 -23.56
C ASN A 92 8.99 -5.56 -23.92
N ALA A 93 9.09 -6.61 -23.08
CA ALA A 93 8.44 -7.89 -23.35
C ALA A 93 6.92 -7.72 -23.48
N GLY A 94 6.36 -8.29 -24.55
CA GLY A 94 4.93 -8.29 -24.78
C GLY A 94 4.17 -9.22 -23.81
N PRO A 95 2.83 -9.14 -23.75
CA PRO A 95 2.03 -9.96 -22.85
C PRO A 95 2.27 -11.47 -22.98
N SER A 96 2.47 -11.97 -24.20
CA SER A 96 2.75 -13.39 -24.47
C SER A 96 4.10 -13.84 -23.89
N GLU A 97 5.12 -13.00 -24.02
CA GLU A 97 6.46 -13.27 -23.49
C GLU A 97 6.46 -13.23 -21.97
N VAL A 98 5.79 -12.24 -21.36
CA VAL A 98 5.58 -12.18 -19.91
C VAL A 98 4.84 -13.43 -19.40
N ALA A 99 3.81 -13.89 -20.12
CA ALA A 99 3.08 -15.10 -19.75
C ALA A 99 3.97 -16.35 -19.83
N LYS A 100 4.83 -16.46 -20.85
CA LYS A 100 5.83 -17.54 -20.94
C LYS A 100 6.85 -17.47 -19.80
N TRP A 101 7.34 -16.27 -19.49
CA TRP A 101 8.28 -16.06 -18.39
C TRP A 101 7.68 -16.47 -17.04
N LYS A 102 6.43 -16.07 -16.75
CA LYS A 102 5.71 -16.46 -15.51
C LYS A 102 5.52 -17.97 -15.35
N ARG A 103 5.50 -18.73 -16.44
CA ARG A 103 5.37 -20.20 -16.43
C ARG A 103 6.69 -20.94 -16.22
N LYS A 104 7.83 -20.25 -16.22
CA LYS A 104 9.13 -20.87 -15.93
C LYS A 104 9.14 -21.41 -14.50
N SER A 105 9.74 -22.58 -14.30
CA SER A 105 9.80 -23.25 -12.99
C SER A 105 10.48 -22.37 -11.95
N GLU A 106 11.54 -21.65 -12.32
CA GLU A 106 12.28 -20.77 -11.42
C GLU A 106 11.41 -19.61 -10.90
N VAL A 107 10.52 -19.07 -11.75
CA VAL A 107 9.58 -18.02 -11.35
C VAL A 107 8.50 -18.58 -10.43
N LYS A 108 7.99 -19.78 -10.74
CA LYS A 108 7.02 -20.49 -9.89
C LYS A 108 7.62 -20.80 -8.52
N ASP A 109 8.86 -21.29 -8.47
CA ASP A 109 9.58 -21.61 -7.23
C ASP A 109 9.80 -20.37 -6.36
N CYS A 110 10.13 -19.23 -6.98
CA CYS A 110 10.24 -17.96 -6.27
C CYS A 110 8.89 -17.50 -5.70
N PHE A 111 7.81 -17.61 -6.47
CA PHE A 111 6.46 -17.27 -6.03
C PHE A 111 6.02 -18.14 -4.85
N GLU A 112 6.15 -19.47 -4.96
CA GLU A 112 5.86 -20.39 -3.86
C GLU A 112 6.75 -20.13 -2.64
N GLY A 113 8.01 -19.73 -2.88
CA GLY A 113 8.96 -19.31 -1.85
C GLY A 113 8.47 -18.14 -1.00
N MET A 114 7.64 -17.25 -1.53
CA MET A 114 7.08 -16.12 -0.76
C MET A 114 6.24 -16.58 0.42
N PHE A 115 5.61 -17.76 0.33
CA PHE A 115 4.73 -18.33 1.35
C PHE A 115 5.46 -19.30 2.29
N LYS A 116 6.77 -19.50 2.10
CA LYS A 116 7.61 -20.35 2.95
C LYS A 116 8.25 -19.52 4.06
N LYS A 117 8.67 -20.20 5.13
CA LYS A 117 9.47 -19.59 6.22
C LYS A 117 10.84 -19.15 5.70
N MET A 118 11.32 -18.00 6.17
CA MET A 118 12.69 -17.54 5.89
C MET A 118 13.73 -18.54 6.41
N ASN A 119 13.52 -19.07 7.63
CA ASN A 119 14.31 -20.15 8.20
C ASN A 119 13.38 -21.31 8.58
N PRO A 120 13.34 -22.39 7.78
CA PRO A 120 12.49 -23.56 8.06
C PRO A 120 12.80 -24.25 9.40
N LYS A 121 14.02 -24.10 9.92
CA LYS A 121 14.45 -24.71 11.19
C LYS A 121 13.99 -23.91 12.41
N ASP A 122 13.62 -22.65 12.22
CA ASP A 122 13.15 -21.77 13.29
C ASP A 122 11.61 -21.74 13.31
N LYS A 123 11.03 -22.18 14.44
CA LYS A 123 9.58 -22.18 14.64
C LYS A 123 8.99 -20.78 14.62
N ASN A 124 9.74 -19.77 15.05
CA ASN A 124 9.32 -18.37 15.13
C ASN A 124 9.67 -17.57 13.87
N SER A 125 10.36 -18.17 12.90
CA SER A 125 10.66 -17.50 11.64
C SER A 125 9.37 -17.10 10.93
N LEU A 126 9.31 -15.82 10.54
CA LEU A 126 8.29 -15.30 9.65
C LEU A 126 8.34 -16.00 8.30
N ILE A 127 7.19 -16.02 7.63
CA ILE A 127 7.15 -16.29 6.19
C ILE A 127 7.78 -15.11 5.44
N VAL A 128 8.35 -15.40 4.27
CA VAL A 128 9.03 -14.38 3.46
C VAL A 128 8.13 -13.17 3.19
N LEU A 129 6.86 -13.41 2.85
CA LEU A 129 5.90 -12.34 2.60
C LEU A 129 5.67 -11.43 3.82
N ALA A 130 5.56 -11.99 5.02
CA ALA A 130 5.39 -11.22 6.25
C ALA A 130 6.62 -10.36 6.54
N SER A 131 7.82 -10.92 6.37
CA SER A 131 9.05 -10.14 6.51
C SER A 131 9.18 -9.03 5.47
N VAL A 132 8.67 -9.22 4.24
CA VAL A 132 8.62 -8.14 3.24
C VAL A 132 7.68 -7.03 3.71
N ILE A 133 6.51 -7.38 4.24
CA ILE A 133 5.53 -6.41 4.75
C ILE A 133 6.12 -5.60 5.91
N ASP A 134 6.75 -6.26 6.89
CA ASP A 134 7.37 -5.62 8.07
C ASP A 134 8.52 -4.66 7.70
N ARG A 135 9.18 -4.86 6.56
CA ARG A 135 10.26 -3.97 6.08
C ARG A 135 9.72 -2.72 5.37
N VAL A 136 8.48 -2.77 4.91
CA VAL A 136 7.94 -1.81 3.94
C VAL A 136 6.87 -0.91 4.57
N LEU A 137 6.14 -1.39 5.58
CA LEU A 137 5.17 -0.65 6.39
C LEU A 137 5.78 -0.11 7.69
#